data_AF-A0A920QZK4-F1
#
_entry.id   AF-A0A920QZK4-F1
#
_cell.length_a   1.000
_cell.length_b   1.000
_cell.length_c   1.000
_cell.angle_alpha   90.00
_cell.angle_beta   90.00
_cell.angle_gamma   90.00
#
_symmetry.space_group_name_H-M   'P 1'
#
loop_
_entity.id
_entity.type
_entity.pdbx_description
1 polymer ?
#
loop_
_entity_poly.entity_id
_entity_poly.type
_entity_poly.pdbx_seq_one_letter_code
_entity_poly.pdbx_strand_id
1 'polypeptide(L)' 'MPTVYSVSQLVGYIKNVLESDGILQDIWVEGEVTNHFQAASKHHYFSISDGNSLIQCVLFRFGKGSENIKKR' A
#
# COMPACT_ATOMS: atom_id res chain seq x y z
N MET A 1 -7.36 12.06 -30.28
CA MET A 1 -7.16 12.85 -29.04
C MET A 1 -7.25 11.89 -27.87
N PRO A 2 -6.37 11.97 -26.85
CA PRO A 2 -6.46 11.12 -25.68
C PRO A 2 -7.72 11.44 -24.86
N THR A 3 -8.35 10.41 -24.32
CA THR A 3 -9.55 10.56 -23.46
C THR A 3 -9.15 11.20 -22.13
N VAL A 4 -9.86 12.27 -21.73
CA VAL A 4 -9.66 12.93 -20.43
C VAL A 4 -10.50 12.21 -19.38
N TYR A 5 -9.83 11.67 -18.36
CA TYR A 5 -10.48 11.01 -17.23
C TYR A 5 -10.65 11.97 -16.06
N SER A 6 -11.79 11.89 -15.36
CA SER A 6 -11.90 12.43 -14.00
C SER A 6 -11.07 11.60 -13.04
N VAL A 7 -10.72 12.19 -11.89
CA VAL A 7 -9.96 11.49 -10.84
C VAL A 7 -10.68 10.21 -10.41
N SER A 8 -12.00 10.25 -10.21
CA SER A 8 -12.79 9.07 -9.83
C SER A 8 -12.78 7.99 -10.89
N GLN A 9 -12.82 8.36 -12.18
CA GLN A 9 -12.74 7.37 -13.26
C GLN A 9 -11.37 6.70 -13.32
N LEU A 10 -10.28 7.48 -13.18
CA LEU A 10 -8.93 6.93 -13.18
C LEU A 10 -8.69 6.00 -11.98
N VAL A 11 -9.08 6.43 -10.78
CA VAL A 11 -8.95 5.61 -9.56
C VAL A 11 -9.79 4.34 -9.68
N GLY A 12 -11.02 4.44 -10.21
CA GLY A 12 -11.87 3.26 -10.46
C GLY A 12 -11.25 2.29 -11.46
N TYR A 13 -10.64 2.80 -12.53
CA TYR A 13 -9.94 1.96 -13.51
C TYR A 13 -8.75 1.21 -12.89
N ILE A 14 -7.88 1.91 -12.15
CA ILE A 14 -6.72 1.29 -11.46
C ILE A 14 -7.21 0.21 -10.49
N LYS A 15 -8.25 0.51 -9.70
CA LYS A 15 -8.85 -0.44 -8.77
C LYS A 15 -9.34 -1.69 -9.50
N ASN A 16 -10.09 -1.54 -10.59
CA ASN A 16 -10.60 -2.68 -11.36
C ASN A 16 -9.47 -3.56 -11.91
N VAL A 17 -8.37 -2.96 -12.39
CA VAL A 17 -7.20 -3.73 -12.87
C VAL A 17 -6.62 -4.56 -11.72
N LEU A 18 -6.37 -3.94 -10.57
CA LEU A 18 -5.82 -4.62 -9.38
C LEU A 18 -6.75 -5.71 -8.85
N GLU A 19 -8.06 -5.47 -8.85
CA GLU A 19 -9.07 -6.46 -8.42
C GLU A 19 -9.27 -7.58 -9.45
N SER A 20 -8.97 -7.37 -10.73
CA SER A 20 -9.11 -8.41 -11.76
C SER A 20 -7.89 -9.33 -11.88
N ASP A 21 -6.73 -8.87 -11.41
CA ASP A 21 -5.49 -9.63 -11.45
C ASP A 21 -5.40 -10.57 -10.24
N GLY A 22 -5.64 -11.86 -10.48
CA GLY A 22 -5.65 -12.88 -9.43
C GLY A 22 -4.32 -13.04 -8.68
N ILE A 23 -3.19 -12.61 -9.28
CA ILE A 23 -1.90 -12.61 -8.58
C ILE A 23 -1.90 -11.47 -7.56
N LEU A 24 -2.21 -10.24 -7.99
CA LEU A 24 -2.13 -9.04 -7.14
C LEU A 24 -3.12 -9.01 -5.98
N GLN A 25 -4.12 -9.89 -5.96
CA GLN A 25 -5.06 -10.01 -4.85
C GLN A 25 -4.45 -10.60 -3.57
N ASP A 26 -3.45 -11.47 -3.67
CA ASP A 26 -2.84 -12.16 -2.53
C ASP A 26 -1.35 -12.44 -2.76
N ILE A 27 -0.51 -11.46 -2.42
CA ILE A 27 0.93 -11.52 -2.60
C ILE A 27 1.69 -11.31 -1.29
N TRP A 28 2.89 -11.88 -1.25
CA TRP A 28 3.91 -11.56 -0.27
C TRP A 28 4.99 -10.70 -0.94
N VAL A 29 5.47 -9.69 -0.20
CA VAL A 29 6.53 -8.79 -0.64
C VAL A 29 7.60 -8.72 0.45
N GLU A 30 8.86 -8.83 0.06
CA GLU A 30 10.02 -8.68 0.93
C GLU A 30 10.80 -7.40 0.57
N GLY A 31 11.33 -6.72 1.57
CA GLY A 31 12.18 -5.54 1.40
C GLY A 31 12.48 -4.86 2.73
N GLU A 32 13.28 -3.80 2.67
CA GLU A 32 13.63 -2.99 3.84
C GLU A 32 12.51 -2.00 4.16
N VAL A 33 12.08 -1.97 5.43
CA VAL A 33 11.12 -0.98 5.91
C VAL A 33 11.83 0.33 6.22
N THR A 34 11.39 1.40 5.57
CA THR A 34 11.90 2.77 5.74
C THR A 34 10.77 3.73 6.10
N ASN A 35 11.12 4.91 6.63
CA ASN A 35 10.19 6.00 6.97
C ASN A 35 8.96 5.57 7.78
N HIS A 36 9.13 4.63 8.72
CA HIS A 36 8.04 4.16 9.57
C HIS A 36 7.63 5.24 10.60
N PHE A 37 6.34 5.51 10.68
CA PHE A 37 5.75 6.24 11.80
C PHE A 37 4.30 5.79 12.08
N GLN A 38 3.84 6.01 13.31
CA GLN A 38 2.44 5.82 13.69
C GLN A 38 1.72 7.17 13.69
N ALA A 39 0.67 7.30 12.87
CA ALA A 39 -0.19 8.48 12.86
C ALA A 39 -1.09 8.56 14.11
N ALA A 40 -1.68 9.73 14.36
CA ALA A 40 -2.61 9.94 15.48
C ALA A 40 -3.83 8.99 15.44
N SER A 41 -4.28 8.61 14.24
CA SER A 41 -5.32 7.59 14.00
C SER A 41 -4.92 6.16 14.39
N LYS A 42 -3.66 5.97 14.81
CA LYS A 42 -3.01 4.67 15.08
C LYS A 42 -2.81 3.80 13.83
N HIS A 43 -2.88 4.38 12.63
CA HIS A 43 -2.39 3.72 11.42
C HIS A 43 -0.87 3.82 11.34
N HIS A 44 -0.22 2.78 10.84
CA HIS A 44 1.21 2.80 10.58
C HIS A 44 1.42 3.09 9.11
N TYR A 45 2.23 4.11 8.82
CA TYR A 45 2.68 4.43 7.48
C TYR A 45 4.16 4.11 7.40
N PHE A 46 4.58 3.50 6.32
CA PHE A 46 5.96 3.13 6.07
C PHE A 46 6.16 2.92 4.57
N SER A 47 7.40 2.73 4.16
CA SER A 47 7.72 2.33 2.79
C SER A 47 8.50 1.02 2.80
N ILE A 48 8.30 0.18 1.79
CA ILE A 48 9.12 -1.01 1.54
C ILE A 48 10.01 -0.69 0.34
N SER A 49 11.31 -0.91 0.49
CA SER A 49 12.32 -0.68 -0.56
C SER A 49 13.13 -1.94 -0.83
N ASP A 50 13.45 -2.18 -2.10
CA ASP A 50 14.45 -3.19 -2.53
C ASP A 50 15.77 -2.53 -2.97
N GLY A 51 15.89 -1.22 -2.81
CA GLY A 51 17.03 -0.41 -3.26
C GLY A 51 16.87 0.23 -4.64
N ASN A 52 16.02 -0.33 -5.51
CA ASN A 52 15.74 0.22 -6.85
C ASN A 52 14.34 0.84 -6.94
N SER A 53 13.39 0.26 -6.21
CA SER A 53 11.97 0.59 -6.20
C SER A 53 11.48 0.79 -4.77
N LEU A 54 10.40 1.57 -4.65
CA LEU A 54 9.80 1.89 -3.36
C LEU A 54 8.27 1.84 -3.46
N ILE A 55 7.65 1.20 -2.48
CA ILE A 55 6.19 1.14 -2.34
C ILE A 55 5.81 1.81 -1.03
N GLN A 56 4.86 2.76 -1.10
CA GLN A 56 4.27 3.37 0.07
C GLN A 56 3.17 2.47 0.64
N CYS A 57 3.24 2.19 1.92
CA CYS A 57 2.39 1.22 2.60
C CYS A 57 1.65 1.88 3.76
N VAL A 58 0.42 1.42 3.98
CA VAL A 58 -0.35 1.71 5.19
C VAL A 58 -0.82 0.41 5.82
N LEU A 59 -0.57 0.27 7.12
CA LEU A 59 -1.22 -0.74 7.94
C LEU A 59 -2.27 -0.06 8.81
N PHE A 60 -3.53 -0.34 8.51
CA PHE A 60 -4.65 0.21 9.27
C PHE A 60 -4.65 -0.33 10.69
N ARG A 61 -5.11 0.49 11.65
CA ARG A 61 -5.11 0.18 13.10
C ARG A 61 -5.74 -1.17 13.42
N PHE A 62 -6.80 -1.51 12.70
CA PHE A 62 -7.58 -2.74 12.89
C PHE A 62 -7.23 -3.82 11.86
N GLY A 63 -6.17 -3.62 11.07
CA GLY A 63 -5.65 -4.62 10.16
C GLY A 63 -4.91 -5.72 10.93
N LYS A 64 -5.01 -6.95 10.41
CA LYS A 64 -4.18 -8.08 10.87
C LYS A 64 -2.70 -7.75 10.65
N GLY A 65 -1.83 -8.16 11.57
CA GLY A 65 -0.40 -7.94 11.47
C GLY A 65 0.12 -6.70 12.22
N SER A 66 -0.76 -5.86 12.76
CA SER A 66 -0.35 -4.70 13.58
C SER A 66 0.38 -5.12 14.86
N GLU A 67 0.07 -6.30 15.37
CA GLU A 67 0.75 -6.97 16.49
C GLU A 67 2.22 -7.31 16.21
N ASN A 68 2.61 -7.45 14.94
CA ASN A 68 3.99 -7.76 14.55
C ASN A 68 4.90 -6.52 14.52
N ILE A 69 4.32 -5.31 14.60
CA ILE A 69 5.10 -4.08 14.69
C ILE A 69 5.61 -3.93 16.12
N LYS A 70 6.86 -4.36 16.35
CA LYS A 70 7.55 -4.13 17.60
C LYS A 70 7.79 -2.64 17.79
N LYS A 71 7.23 -2.07 18.86
CA LYS A 71 7.65 -0.76 19.35
C LYS A 71 9.07 -0.95 19.90
N ARG A 72 10.02 -0.16 19.40
CA ARG A 72 11.30 0.02 20.10
C ARG A 72 11.06 0.63 21.47
#